data_AF-A0A8T5BGR1-F1
#
_entry.id   AF-A0A8T5BGR1-F1
#
_cell.length_a   1.000
_cell.length_b   1.000
_cell.length_c   1.000
_cell.angle_alpha   90.00
_cell.angle_beta   90.00
_cell.angle_gamma   90.00
#
_symmetry.space_group_name_H-M   'P 1'
#
loop_
_entity.id
_entity.type
_entity.pdbx_description
1 polymer ?
#
loop_
_entity_poly.entity_id
_entity_poly.type
_entity_poly.pdbx_seq_one_letter_code
_entity_poly.pdbx_strand_id
1 'polypeptide(L)'
;MRRIRLKEVAMTLNVPIEAIEKSFHKMLNEGKIHGIFDPKGGEFIQYDSEEIGDLIQLLASQPFRFEELAQRLQLNEEQVRLIIQKLHADNRIKGSLTSDGKGFISEPVIRALVFEEIENSKTIDPSKISSKTSIPEAVISSLLDQLNEQILNEVRPYGRITVADLSREIGLSQNLTLTVLKVAIMQGKIRGTLDMVDGIFQQQATQVDTFERRIISKEMDTSERRAISKPSKAWYFVPILLGIIGGIVGYFAVKDEDKEMAEALLGIGIFMTIISIFIIFSYYGLR
;
A
#
# COMPACT_ATOMS: atom_id res chain seq x y z
N MET A 1 -0.97 -21.21 -26.08
CA MET A 1 -0.14 -21.92 -25.10
C MET A 1 0.21 -23.29 -25.64
N ARG A 2 1.45 -23.77 -25.42
CA ARG A 2 1.94 -25.04 -25.99
C ARG A 2 2.14 -26.10 -24.92
N ARG A 3 1.56 -27.29 -25.13
CA ARG A 3 1.76 -28.46 -24.26
C ARG A 3 2.95 -29.29 -24.75
N ILE A 4 3.83 -29.67 -23.83
CA ILE A 4 5.01 -30.50 -24.10
C ILE A 4 4.94 -31.73 -23.20
N ARG A 5 4.75 -32.91 -23.80
CA ARG A 5 4.74 -34.19 -23.09
C ARG A 5 6.17 -34.63 -22.80
N LEU A 6 6.61 -34.47 -21.55
CA LEU A 6 8.03 -34.67 -21.19
C LEU A 6 8.49 -36.12 -21.39
N LYS A 7 7.59 -37.09 -21.20
CA LYS A 7 7.82 -38.51 -21.52
C LYS A 7 8.17 -38.74 -22.99
N GLU A 8 7.44 -38.12 -23.91
CA GLU A 8 7.67 -38.26 -25.35
C GLU A 8 9.00 -37.63 -25.76
N VAL A 9 9.34 -36.48 -25.17
CA VAL A 9 10.64 -35.82 -25.37
C VAL A 9 11.80 -36.70 -24.86
N ALA A 10 11.65 -37.26 -23.66
CA ALA A 10 12.64 -38.15 -23.06
C ALA A 10 12.90 -39.40 -23.92
N MET A 11 11.83 -40.03 -24.43
CA MET A 11 11.92 -41.18 -25.34
C MET A 11 12.62 -40.81 -26.65
N THR A 12 12.25 -39.68 -27.26
CA THR A 12 12.83 -39.21 -28.53
C THR A 12 14.33 -38.94 -28.41
N LEU A 13 14.76 -38.40 -27.27
CA LEU A 13 16.16 -38.08 -26.99
C LEU A 13 16.94 -39.25 -26.36
N ASN A 14 16.26 -40.36 -26.05
CA ASN A 14 16.81 -41.52 -25.34
C ASN A 14 17.54 -41.14 -24.03
N VAL A 15 16.90 -40.31 -23.22
CA VAL A 15 17.40 -39.89 -21.89
C VAL A 15 16.35 -40.12 -20.81
N PRO A 16 16.74 -40.27 -19.53
CA PRO A 16 15.79 -40.37 -18.42
C PRO A 16 14.88 -39.13 -18.33
N ILE A 17 13.62 -39.33 -17.95
CA ILE A 17 12.65 -38.22 -17.83
C ILE A 17 13.10 -37.20 -16.79
N GLU A 18 13.74 -37.65 -15.71
CA GLU A 18 14.26 -36.81 -14.63
C GLU A 18 15.33 -35.85 -15.15
N ALA A 19 16.11 -36.26 -16.17
CA ALA A 19 17.11 -35.40 -16.81
C ALA A 19 16.44 -34.30 -17.65
N ILE A 20 15.34 -34.61 -18.33
CA ILE A 20 14.52 -33.63 -19.05
C ILE A 20 13.87 -32.65 -18.07
N GLU A 21 13.22 -33.14 -17.02
CA GLU A 21 12.59 -32.32 -15.99
C GLU A 21 13.60 -31.37 -15.35
N LYS A 22 14.77 -31.87 -14.96
CA LYS A 22 15.86 -31.05 -14.39
C LYS A 22 16.35 -29.97 -15.36
N SER A 23 16.41 -30.29 -16.65
CA SER A 23 16.81 -29.33 -17.69
C SER A 23 15.76 -28.23 -17.85
N PHE A 24 14.47 -28.57 -17.89
CA PHE A 24 13.38 -27.60 -17.97
C PHE A 24 13.32 -26.72 -16.71
N HIS A 25 13.47 -27.29 -15.51
CA HIS A 25 13.58 -26.51 -14.26
C HIS A 25 14.74 -25.53 -14.31
N LYS A 26 15.92 -25.98 -14.78
CA LYS A 26 17.08 -25.10 -14.96
C LYS A 26 16.78 -23.95 -15.92
N MET A 27 16.16 -24.23 -17.06
CA MET A 27 15.80 -23.20 -18.06
C MET A 27 14.74 -22.22 -17.54
N LEU A 28 13.76 -22.69 -16.77
CA LEU A 28 12.79 -21.83 -16.07
C LEU A 28 13.47 -20.89 -15.09
N ASN A 29 14.37 -21.42 -14.25
CA ASN A 29 15.11 -20.64 -13.27
C ASN A 29 16.06 -19.62 -13.91
N GLU A 30 16.62 -19.96 -15.08
CA GLU A 30 17.45 -19.05 -15.88
C GLU A 30 16.62 -18.05 -16.71
N GLY A 31 15.28 -18.12 -16.65
CA GLY A 31 14.38 -17.25 -17.43
C GLY A 31 14.42 -17.48 -18.94
N LYS A 32 14.97 -18.62 -19.39
CA LYS A 32 15.07 -18.98 -20.81
C LYS A 32 13.75 -19.47 -21.41
N ILE A 33 12.89 -20.03 -20.55
CA ILE A 33 11.54 -20.45 -20.90
C ILE A 33 10.58 -19.95 -19.83
N HIS A 34 9.31 -19.79 -20.20
CA HIS A 34 8.21 -19.55 -19.28
C HIS A 34 7.20 -20.68 -19.41
N GLY A 35 6.65 -21.10 -18.28
CA GLY A 35 5.72 -22.20 -18.26
C GLY A 35 5.46 -22.74 -16.87
N ILE A 36 4.67 -23.80 -16.81
CA ILE A 36 4.35 -24.51 -15.57
C ILE A 36 4.36 -26.02 -15.81
N PHE A 37 4.82 -26.77 -14.82
CA PHE A 37 4.71 -28.21 -14.80
C PHE A 37 3.32 -28.63 -14.34
N ASP A 38 2.70 -29.55 -15.08
CA ASP A 38 1.53 -30.30 -14.65
C ASP A 38 1.99 -31.60 -13.97
N PRO A 39 2.00 -31.67 -12.63
CA PRO A 39 2.51 -32.83 -11.91
C PRO A 39 1.65 -34.09 -12.11
N LYS A 40 0.37 -33.94 -12.47
CA LYS A 40 -0.53 -35.08 -12.73
C LYS A 40 -0.36 -35.59 -14.15
N GLY A 41 -0.27 -34.66 -15.12
CA GLY A 41 -0.15 -34.97 -16.53
C GLY A 41 1.26 -35.38 -16.98
N GLY A 42 2.31 -34.99 -16.25
CA GLY A 42 3.69 -35.13 -16.71
C GLY A 42 3.97 -34.26 -17.94
N GLU A 43 3.27 -33.13 -18.05
CA GLU A 43 3.37 -32.19 -19.14
C GLU A 43 3.98 -30.88 -18.67
N PHE A 44 4.66 -30.19 -19.57
CA PHE A 44 5.08 -28.82 -19.39
C PHE A 44 4.24 -27.91 -20.29
N ILE A 45 3.58 -26.93 -19.68
CA ILE A 45 2.76 -25.95 -20.40
C ILE A 45 3.61 -24.72 -20.59
N GLN A 46 4.12 -24.55 -21.80
CA GLN A 46 4.89 -23.39 -22.21
C GLN A 46 3.95 -22.28 -22.66
N TYR A 47 4.25 -21.05 -22.25
CA TYR A 47 3.58 -19.84 -22.72
C TYR A 47 4.60 -18.73 -22.90
N ASP A 48 4.27 -17.73 -23.71
CA ASP A 48 5.09 -16.52 -23.85
C ASP A 48 4.50 -15.34 -23.05
N SER A 49 5.13 -14.16 -23.17
CA SER A 49 4.69 -12.98 -22.42
C SER A 49 3.42 -12.35 -22.99
N GLU A 50 3.18 -12.48 -24.30
CA GLU A 50 2.00 -11.96 -24.99
C GLU A 50 0.76 -12.78 -24.62
N GLU A 51 0.87 -14.11 -24.70
CA GLU A 51 -0.20 -15.03 -24.30
C GLU A 51 -0.64 -14.83 -22.84
N ILE A 52 0.29 -14.54 -21.93
CA ILE A 52 -0.06 -14.22 -20.56
C ILE A 52 -0.62 -12.80 -20.42
N GLY A 53 -0.11 -11.83 -21.18
CA GLY A 53 -0.68 -10.48 -21.23
C GLY A 53 -2.16 -10.53 -21.61
N ASP A 54 -2.48 -11.25 -22.68
CA ASP A 54 -3.85 -11.47 -23.15
C ASP A 54 -4.71 -12.18 -22.10
N LEU A 55 -4.16 -13.20 -21.43
CA LEU A 55 -4.88 -13.89 -20.36
C LEU A 55 -5.15 -12.96 -19.17
N ILE A 56 -4.20 -12.13 -18.76
CA ILE A 56 -4.38 -11.18 -17.66
C ILE A 56 -5.45 -10.16 -18.03
N GLN A 57 -5.40 -9.60 -19.25
CA GLN A 57 -6.39 -8.66 -19.73
C GLN A 57 -7.78 -9.30 -19.79
N LEU A 58 -7.85 -10.56 -20.24
CA LEU A 58 -9.08 -11.33 -20.25
C LEU A 58 -9.64 -11.49 -18.82
N LEU A 59 -8.84 -11.95 -17.87
CA LEU A 59 -9.27 -12.13 -16.47
C LEU A 59 -9.70 -10.82 -15.79
N ALA A 60 -9.16 -9.68 -16.25
CA ALA A 60 -9.51 -8.36 -15.73
C ALA A 60 -10.88 -7.86 -16.23
N SER A 61 -11.44 -8.43 -17.30
CA SER A 61 -12.67 -7.92 -17.90
C SER A 61 -13.95 -8.51 -17.34
N GLN A 62 -13.95 -9.77 -16.89
CA GLN A 62 -15.14 -10.46 -16.40
C GLN A 62 -14.80 -11.69 -15.52
N PRO A 63 -15.77 -12.28 -14.80
CA PRO A 63 -15.60 -13.57 -14.15
C PRO A 63 -15.40 -14.68 -15.18
N PHE A 64 -14.59 -15.69 -14.85
CA PHE A 64 -14.40 -16.86 -15.73
C PHE A 64 -14.60 -18.17 -14.99
N ARG A 65 -15.29 -19.10 -15.64
CA ARG A 65 -15.26 -20.52 -15.26
C ARG A 65 -13.99 -21.17 -15.83
N PHE A 66 -13.40 -22.10 -15.08
CA PHE A 66 -12.23 -22.84 -15.54
C PHE A 66 -12.52 -23.67 -16.78
N GLU A 67 -13.73 -24.22 -16.91
CA GLU A 67 -14.17 -24.96 -18.11
C GLU A 67 -14.10 -24.09 -19.38
N GLU A 68 -14.59 -22.86 -19.32
CA GLU A 68 -14.60 -21.92 -20.45
C GLU A 68 -13.16 -21.52 -20.85
N LEU A 69 -12.32 -21.21 -19.85
CA LEU A 69 -10.90 -20.92 -20.09
C LEU A 69 -10.15 -22.14 -20.62
N ALA A 70 -10.47 -23.34 -20.14
CA ALA A 70 -9.89 -24.59 -20.58
C ALA A 70 -10.17 -24.82 -22.07
N GLN A 71 -11.43 -24.65 -22.49
CA GLN A 71 -11.82 -24.72 -23.90
C GLN A 71 -11.07 -23.68 -24.75
N ARG A 72 -11.02 -22.43 -24.29
CA ARG A 72 -10.38 -21.33 -25.03
C ARG A 72 -8.87 -21.50 -25.17
N LEU A 73 -8.20 -21.99 -24.12
CA LEU A 73 -6.76 -22.19 -24.10
C LEU A 73 -6.33 -23.58 -24.63
N GLN A 74 -7.28 -24.45 -24.95
CA GLN A 74 -7.06 -25.86 -25.32
C GLN A 74 -6.28 -26.63 -24.23
N LEU A 75 -6.62 -26.34 -22.97
CA LEU A 75 -6.08 -26.98 -21.77
C LEU A 75 -7.20 -27.72 -21.03
N ASN A 76 -6.86 -28.50 -20.01
CA ASN A 76 -7.87 -28.99 -19.07
C ASN A 76 -8.04 -28.03 -17.88
N GLU A 77 -9.11 -28.18 -17.08
CA GLU A 77 -9.41 -27.29 -15.96
C GLU A 77 -8.30 -27.24 -14.90
N GLU A 78 -7.65 -28.38 -14.61
CA GLU A 78 -6.56 -28.44 -13.63
C GLU A 78 -5.34 -27.64 -14.09
N GLN A 79 -5.03 -27.69 -15.38
CA GLN A 79 -3.95 -26.93 -16.00
C GLN A 79 -4.24 -25.43 -15.97
N VAL A 80 -5.48 -25.02 -16.28
CA VAL A 80 -5.90 -23.62 -16.12
C VAL A 80 -5.75 -23.19 -14.66
N ARG A 81 -6.23 -24.00 -13.71
CA ARG A 81 -6.12 -23.72 -12.27
C ARG A 81 -4.66 -23.52 -11.86
N LEU A 82 -3.74 -24.37 -12.31
CA LEU A 82 -2.30 -24.25 -12.05
C LEU A 82 -1.74 -22.93 -12.59
N ILE A 83 -2.10 -22.54 -13.80
CA ILE A 83 -1.67 -21.26 -14.39
C ILE A 83 -2.18 -20.09 -13.55
N ILE A 84 -3.47 -20.06 -13.21
CA ILE A 84 -4.07 -19.00 -12.39
C ILE A 84 -3.40 -18.92 -11.02
N GLN A 85 -3.16 -20.05 -10.36
CA GLN A 85 -2.46 -20.10 -9.07
C GLN A 85 -1.04 -19.56 -9.18
N LYS A 86 -0.32 -19.90 -10.25
CA LYS A 86 1.04 -19.39 -10.48
C LYS A 86 1.04 -17.88 -10.72
N LEU A 87 0.12 -17.37 -11.55
CA LEU A 87 -0.01 -15.93 -11.78
C LEU A 87 -0.38 -15.18 -10.50
N HIS A 88 -1.22 -15.76 -9.65
CA HIS A 88 -1.57 -15.19 -8.36
C HIS A 88 -0.37 -15.19 -7.39
N ALA A 89 0.36 -16.30 -7.29
CA ALA A 89 1.56 -16.41 -6.44
C ALA A 89 2.66 -15.43 -6.87
N ASP A 90 2.78 -15.18 -8.17
CA ASP A 90 3.73 -14.22 -8.74
C ASP A 90 3.23 -12.77 -8.65
N ASN A 91 2.10 -12.50 -7.99
CA ASN A 91 1.44 -11.19 -7.89
C ASN A 91 1.11 -10.54 -9.25
N ARG A 92 1.00 -11.34 -10.31
CA ARG A 92 0.65 -10.84 -11.66
C ARG A 92 -0.84 -10.61 -11.82
N ILE A 93 -1.65 -11.32 -11.04
CA ILE A 93 -3.09 -11.12 -10.91
C ILE A 93 -3.47 -11.07 -9.43
N LYS A 94 -4.53 -10.31 -9.13
CA LYS A 94 -5.20 -10.32 -7.83
C LYS A 94 -6.65 -10.71 -8.03
N GLY A 95 -7.22 -11.44 -7.09
CA GLY A 95 -8.60 -11.90 -7.17
C GLY A 95 -8.88 -13.04 -6.22
N SER A 96 -9.98 -13.73 -6.45
CA SER A 96 -10.35 -14.90 -5.67
C SER A 96 -10.97 -15.97 -6.55
N LEU A 97 -10.98 -17.20 -6.05
CA LEU A 97 -11.79 -18.27 -6.62
C LEU A 97 -13.27 -17.99 -6.35
N THR A 98 -14.13 -18.47 -7.24
CA THR A 98 -15.58 -18.48 -7.02
C THR A 98 -15.95 -19.32 -5.79
N SER A 99 -17.12 -19.09 -5.21
CA SER A 99 -17.61 -19.84 -4.03
C SER A 99 -17.71 -21.35 -4.29
N ASP A 100 -17.95 -21.78 -5.54
CA ASP A 100 -17.96 -23.19 -5.95
C ASP A 100 -16.56 -23.74 -6.30
N GLY A 101 -15.53 -22.91 -6.29
CA GLY A 101 -14.14 -23.27 -6.64
C GLY A 101 -13.94 -23.67 -8.09
N LYS A 102 -14.89 -23.35 -8.99
CA LYS A 102 -14.87 -23.70 -10.42
C LYS A 102 -14.48 -22.54 -11.34
N GLY A 103 -14.14 -21.39 -10.78
CA GLY A 103 -13.77 -20.21 -11.54
C GLY A 103 -12.86 -19.27 -10.76
N PHE A 104 -12.48 -18.19 -11.43
CA PHE A 104 -11.68 -17.11 -10.88
C PHE A 104 -12.32 -15.76 -11.22
N ILE A 105 -12.28 -14.84 -10.27
CA ILE A 105 -12.77 -13.48 -10.41
C ILE A 105 -11.66 -12.55 -9.97
N SER A 106 -11.23 -11.65 -10.87
CA SER A 106 -10.18 -10.67 -10.56
C SER A 106 -10.69 -9.59 -9.60
N GLU A 107 -9.77 -8.96 -8.85
CA GLU A 107 -10.13 -7.92 -7.88
C GLU A 107 -10.93 -6.74 -8.49
N PRO A 108 -10.60 -6.20 -9.67
CA PRO A 108 -11.40 -5.15 -10.30
C PRO A 108 -12.85 -5.60 -10.58
N VAL A 109 -13.02 -6.84 -11.04
CA VAL A 109 -14.32 -7.43 -11.33
C VAL A 109 -15.10 -7.71 -10.05
N ILE A 110 -14.43 -8.21 -8.99
CA ILE A 110 -15.04 -8.38 -7.66
C ILE A 110 -15.60 -7.05 -7.17
N ARG A 111 -14.80 -5.96 -7.22
CA ARG A 111 -15.25 -4.62 -6.81
C ARG A 111 -16.47 -4.18 -7.61
N ALA A 112 -16.43 -4.30 -8.93
CA ALA A 112 -17.52 -3.91 -9.81
C ALA A 112 -18.83 -4.67 -9.46
N LEU A 113 -18.77 -6.00 -9.38
CA LEU A 113 -19.95 -6.83 -9.10
C LEU A 113 -20.52 -6.61 -7.69
N VAL A 114 -19.66 -6.47 -6.68
CA VAL A 114 -20.09 -6.19 -5.31
C VAL A 114 -20.78 -4.83 -5.24
N PHE A 115 -20.20 -3.80 -5.86
CA PHE A 115 -20.75 -2.44 -5.84
C PHE A 115 -22.06 -2.33 -6.63
N GLU A 116 -22.13 -2.96 -7.80
CA GLU A 116 -23.36 -3.06 -8.58
C GLU A 116 -24.46 -3.76 -7.77
N GLU A 117 -24.15 -4.87 -7.09
CA GLU A 117 -25.14 -5.58 -6.28
C GLU A 117 -25.58 -4.76 -5.06
N ILE A 118 -24.68 -4.01 -4.40
CA ILE A 118 -25.05 -3.10 -3.30
C ILE A 118 -25.98 -1.99 -3.80
N GLU A 119 -25.70 -1.42 -4.97
CA GLU A 119 -26.54 -0.35 -5.54
C GLU A 119 -27.94 -0.88 -5.91
N ASN A 120 -28.01 -2.07 -6.52
CA ASN A 120 -29.27 -2.69 -6.94
C ASN A 120 -30.12 -3.16 -5.76
N SER A 121 -29.49 -3.82 -4.77
CA SER A 121 -30.20 -4.45 -3.66
C SER A 121 -30.33 -3.59 -2.41
N LYS A 122 -29.55 -2.50 -2.33
CA LYS A 122 -29.43 -1.62 -1.16
C LYS A 122 -29.06 -2.37 0.12
N THR A 123 -28.35 -3.49 0.00
CA THR A 123 -27.83 -4.28 1.13
C THR A 123 -26.32 -4.46 1.01
N ILE A 124 -25.61 -4.44 2.14
CA ILE A 124 -24.19 -4.81 2.21
C ILE A 124 -23.97 -6.17 2.90
N ASP A 125 -25.05 -6.93 3.11
CA ASP A 125 -24.99 -8.28 3.69
C ASP A 125 -24.13 -9.22 2.82
N PRO A 126 -22.95 -9.66 3.30
CA PRO A 126 -22.04 -10.47 2.52
C PRO A 126 -22.67 -11.78 2.01
N SER A 127 -23.58 -12.37 2.79
CA SER A 127 -24.25 -13.62 2.43
C SER A 127 -25.19 -13.44 1.23
N LYS A 128 -25.97 -12.36 1.22
CA LYS A 128 -26.88 -12.01 0.12
C LYS A 128 -26.10 -11.69 -1.15
N ILE A 129 -25.04 -10.90 -1.05
CA ILE A 129 -24.18 -10.55 -2.19
C ILE A 129 -23.50 -11.81 -2.74
N SER A 130 -22.95 -12.67 -1.88
CA SER A 130 -22.29 -13.93 -2.25
C SER A 130 -23.23 -14.82 -3.08
N SER A 131 -24.48 -15.00 -2.62
CA SER A 131 -25.46 -15.85 -3.29
C SER A 131 -25.79 -15.41 -4.72
N LYS A 132 -25.64 -14.13 -5.04
CA LYS A 132 -25.96 -13.56 -6.35
C LYS A 132 -24.75 -13.42 -7.27
N THR A 133 -23.56 -13.20 -6.69
CA THR A 133 -22.34 -12.88 -7.45
C THR A 133 -21.40 -14.07 -7.61
N SER A 134 -21.64 -15.18 -6.91
CA SER A 134 -20.72 -16.34 -6.83
C SER A 134 -19.34 -15.99 -6.23
N ILE A 135 -19.21 -14.85 -5.54
CA ILE A 135 -18.00 -14.41 -4.85
C ILE A 135 -18.04 -14.93 -3.40
N PRO A 136 -16.95 -15.48 -2.84
CA PRO A 136 -16.94 -15.97 -1.47
C PRO A 136 -17.26 -14.86 -0.44
N GLU A 137 -18.06 -15.21 0.57
CA GLU A 137 -18.50 -14.27 1.62
C GLU A 137 -17.34 -13.60 2.37
N ALA A 138 -16.26 -14.36 2.63
CA ALA A 138 -15.06 -13.84 3.27
C ALA A 138 -14.36 -12.75 2.43
N VAL A 139 -14.39 -12.88 1.10
CA VAL A 139 -13.80 -11.89 0.17
C VAL A 139 -14.64 -10.63 0.15
N ILE A 140 -15.97 -10.76 0.12
CA ILE A 140 -16.90 -9.62 0.18
C ILE A 140 -16.73 -8.88 1.51
N SER A 141 -16.69 -9.62 2.62
CA SER A 141 -16.48 -9.03 3.96
C SER A 141 -15.17 -8.26 4.03
N SER A 142 -14.08 -8.86 3.56
CA SER A 142 -12.76 -8.22 3.50
C SER A 142 -12.78 -6.94 2.66
N LEU A 143 -13.42 -6.96 1.48
CA LEU A 143 -13.55 -5.78 0.63
C LEU A 143 -14.35 -4.66 1.33
N LEU A 144 -15.47 -5.01 1.98
CA LEU A 144 -16.28 -4.05 2.72
C LEU A 144 -15.53 -3.45 3.91
N ASP A 145 -14.73 -4.25 4.61
CA ASP A 145 -13.92 -3.77 5.73
C ASP A 145 -12.79 -2.84 5.23
N GLN A 146 -12.12 -3.18 4.13
CA GLN A 146 -11.15 -2.29 3.48
C GLN A 146 -11.79 -0.96 3.06
N LEU A 147 -13.01 -1.00 2.51
CA LEU A 147 -13.74 0.20 2.13
C LEU A 147 -14.11 1.05 3.36
N ASN A 148 -14.54 0.43 4.45
CA ASN A 148 -14.84 1.14 5.70
C ASN A 148 -13.58 1.82 6.26
N GLU A 149 -12.44 1.13 6.26
CA GLU A 149 -11.16 1.72 6.69
C GLU A 149 -10.75 2.89 5.79
N GLN A 150 -10.91 2.76 4.47
CA GLN A 150 -10.66 3.86 3.54
C GLN A 150 -11.54 5.07 3.86
N ILE A 151 -12.85 4.88 4.02
CA ILE A 151 -13.79 5.95 4.41
C ILE A 151 -13.34 6.61 5.73
N LEU A 152 -13.00 5.82 6.75
CA LEU A 152 -12.57 6.35 8.04
C LEU A 152 -11.29 7.16 7.94
N ASN A 153 -10.31 6.71 7.15
CA ASN A 153 -9.06 7.42 6.96
C ASN A 153 -9.25 8.75 6.23
N GLU A 154 -10.19 8.83 5.29
CA GLU A 154 -10.55 10.09 4.62
C GLU A 154 -11.30 11.06 5.54
N VAL A 155 -12.16 10.55 6.43
CA VAL A 155 -12.97 11.41 7.31
C VAL A 155 -12.19 11.90 8.54
N ARG A 156 -11.29 11.06 9.08
CA ARG A 156 -10.59 11.30 10.36
C ARG A 156 -9.90 12.67 10.46
N PRO A 157 -9.18 13.17 9.43
CA PRO A 157 -8.50 14.47 9.50
C PRO A 157 -9.46 15.66 9.67
N TYR A 158 -10.65 15.57 9.09
CA TYR A 158 -11.60 16.69 9.03
C TYR A 158 -12.70 16.59 10.09
N GLY A 159 -13.00 15.38 10.57
CA GLY A 159 -14.12 15.08 11.48
C GLY A 159 -15.51 15.23 10.83
N ARG A 160 -15.60 15.94 9.71
CA ARG A 160 -16.78 16.07 8.84
C ARG A 160 -16.35 16.11 7.38
N ILE A 161 -17.13 15.51 6.49
CA ILE A 161 -16.89 15.55 5.04
C ILE A 161 -18.23 15.55 4.30
N THR A 162 -18.31 16.22 3.15
CA THR A 162 -19.48 16.06 2.29
C THR A 162 -19.44 14.70 1.61
N VAL A 163 -20.60 14.12 1.34
CA VAL A 163 -20.73 12.85 0.60
C VAL A 163 -20.18 13.00 -0.82
N ALA A 164 -20.33 14.18 -1.43
CA ALA A 164 -19.78 14.46 -2.75
C ALA A 164 -18.25 14.41 -2.76
N ASP A 165 -17.61 15.05 -1.78
CA ASP A 165 -16.15 15.03 -1.66
C ASP A 165 -15.65 13.63 -1.29
N LEU A 166 -16.28 12.99 -0.30
CA LEU A 166 -15.94 11.63 0.09
C LEU A 166 -16.04 10.68 -1.11
N SER A 167 -17.12 10.75 -1.89
CA SER A 167 -17.33 9.89 -3.07
C SER A 167 -16.22 10.05 -4.10
N ARG A 168 -15.70 11.27 -4.28
CA ARG A 168 -14.59 11.58 -5.17
C ARG A 168 -13.28 10.97 -4.66
N GLU A 169 -13.00 11.11 -3.37
CA GLU A 169 -11.77 10.58 -2.76
C GLU A 169 -11.75 9.04 -2.74
N ILE A 170 -12.89 8.40 -2.44
CA ILE A 170 -12.97 6.93 -2.39
C ILE A 170 -13.24 6.27 -3.75
N GLY A 171 -13.50 7.07 -4.80
CA GLY A 171 -13.75 6.58 -6.16
C GLY A 171 -15.08 5.82 -6.32
N LEU A 172 -16.11 6.18 -5.55
CA LEU A 172 -17.46 5.60 -5.64
C LEU A 172 -18.49 6.61 -6.15
N SER A 173 -19.64 6.13 -6.65
CA SER A 173 -20.77 7.02 -6.91
C SER A 173 -21.31 7.61 -5.60
N GLN A 174 -21.94 8.79 -5.65
CA GLN A 174 -22.53 9.40 -4.45
C GLN A 174 -23.62 8.51 -3.83
N ASN A 175 -24.43 7.85 -4.67
CA ASN A 175 -25.48 6.93 -4.21
C ASN A 175 -24.90 5.73 -3.47
N LEU A 176 -23.83 5.13 -4.02
CA LEU A 176 -23.16 4.01 -3.39
C LEU A 176 -22.46 4.44 -2.11
N THR A 177 -21.79 5.61 -2.11
CA THR A 177 -21.16 6.20 -0.92
C THR A 177 -22.18 6.39 0.21
N LEU A 178 -23.36 6.95 -0.10
CA LEU A 178 -24.46 7.09 0.86
C LEU A 178 -24.94 5.74 1.38
N THR A 179 -25.10 4.76 0.49
CA THR A 179 -25.59 3.43 0.86
C THR A 179 -24.60 2.73 1.78
N VAL A 180 -23.31 2.72 1.43
CA VAL A 180 -22.24 2.16 2.24
C VAL A 180 -22.16 2.85 3.60
N LEU A 181 -22.16 4.19 3.64
CA LEU A 181 -22.14 4.96 4.89
C LEU A 181 -23.35 4.62 5.77
N LYS A 182 -24.57 4.64 5.22
CA LYS A 182 -25.79 4.32 5.97
C LYS A 182 -25.70 2.96 6.62
N VAL A 183 -25.33 1.94 5.85
CA VAL A 183 -25.32 0.59 6.42
C VAL A 183 -24.15 0.38 7.36
N ALA A 184 -22.97 0.97 7.10
CA ALA A 184 -21.84 0.93 8.02
C ALA A 184 -22.17 1.62 9.38
N ILE A 185 -22.92 2.72 9.36
CA ILE A 185 -23.43 3.38 10.57
C ILE A 185 -24.46 2.50 11.29
N MET A 186 -25.44 1.95 10.55
CA MET A 186 -26.47 1.07 11.12
C MET A 186 -25.89 -0.19 11.78
N GLN A 187 -24.83 -0.76 11.20
CA GLN A 187 -24.12 -1.92 11.74
C GLN A 187 -23.15 -1.57 12.88
N GLY A 188 -22.97 -0.28 13.19
CA GLY A 188 -22.02 0.19 14.20
C GLY A 188 -20.55 0.04 13.79
N LYS A 189 -20.26 -0.26 12.52
CA LYS A 189 -18.90 -0.30 11.96
C LYS A 189 -18.27 1.09 11.90
N ILE A 190 -19.10 2.11 11.62
CA ILE A 190 -18.70 3.52 11.61
C ILE A 190 -19.54 4.28 12.64
N ARG A 191 -18.89 5.05 13.52
CA ARG A 191 -19.58 5.93 14.46
C ARG A 191 -19.68 7.34 13.89
N GLY A 192 -20.90 7.77 13.57
CA GLY A 192 -21.14 9.10 13.05
C GLY A 192 -22.61 9.35 12.74
N THR A 193 -22.91 10.57 12.33
CA THR A 193 -24.22 11.00 11.88
C THR A 193 -24.13 11.41 10.42
N LEU A 194 -25.11 11.00 9.63
CA LEU A 194 -25.24 11.37 8.23
C LEU A 194 -26.41 12.36 8.10
N ASP A 195 -26.11 13.61 7.80
CA ASP A 195 -27.10 14.60 7.41
C ASP A 195 -27.52 14.36 5.96
N MET A 196 -28.77 13.94 5.79
CA MET A 196 -29.34 13.61 4.48
C MET A 196 -29.76 14.84 3.68
N VAL A 197 -29.93 16.00 4.32
CA VAL A 197 -30.34 17.25 3.68
C VAL A 197 -29.11 17.90 3.05
N ASP A 198 -28.06 18.06 3.84
CA ASP A 198 -26.83 18.72 3.40
C ASP A 198 -25.82 17.72 2.79
N GLY A 199 -26.08 16.42 2.90
CA GLY A 199 -25.17 15.38 2.44
C GLY A 199 -23.85 15.40 3.19
N ILE A 200 -23.87 15.67 4.51
CA ILE A 200 -22.68 15.78 5.34
C ILE A 200 -22.59 14.57 6.25
N PHE A 201 -21.45 13.88 6.20
CA PHE A 201 -21.11 12.86 7.19
C PHE A 201 -20.24 13.49 8.27
N GLN A 202 -20.64 13.35 9.53
CA GLN A 202 -19.90 13.80 10.70
C GLN A 202 -19.52 12.61 11.57
N GLN A 203 -18.22 12.38 11.73
CA GLN A 203 -17.71 11.33 12.61
C GLN A 203 -17.87 11.77 14.06
N GLN A 204 -18.46 10.90 14.89
CA GLN A 204 -18.46 11.13 16.33
C GLN A 204 -17.08 10.74 16.87
N ALA A 205 -16.40 11.69 17.52
CA ALA A 205 -15.16 11.41 18.23
C ALA A 205 -15.43 10.29 19.25
N THR A 206 -14.72 9.17 19.13
CA THR A 206 -14.74 8.14 20.17
C THR A 206 -14.24 8.79 21.47
N GLN A 207 -14.81 8.51 22.65
CA GLN A 207 -14.34 9.15 23.90
C GLN A 207 -12.84 8.98 24.16
N VAL A 208 -12.22 7.93 23.61
CA VAL A 208 -10.77 7.71 23.59
C VAL A 208 -10.04 8.79 22.78
N ASP A 209 -10.60 9.19 21.64
CA ASP A 209 -10.12 10.29 20.79
C ASP A 209 -10.27 11.65 21.49
N THR A 210 -11.29 11.83 22.32
CA THR A 210 -11.43 13.03 23.17
C THR A 210 -10.44 13.04 24.32
N PHE A 211 -10.07 11.87 24.86
CA PHE A 211 -9.04 11.73 25.88
C PHE A 211 -7.65 11.93 25.30
N GLU A 212 -7.35 11.37 24.13
CA GLU A 212 -6.11 11.64 23.39
C GLU A 212 -6.05 13.09 22.93
N ARG A 213 -7.12 13.69 22.40
CA ARG A 213 -7.16 15.14 22.16
C ARG A 213 -7.02 15.95 23.45
N ARG A 214 -7.50 15.47 24.60
CA ARG A 214 -7.23 16.12 25.89
C ARG A 214 -5.78 15.97 26.31
N ILE A 215 -5.16 14.81 26.16
CA ILE A 215 -3.73 14.58 26.44
C ILE A 215 -2.90 15.43 25.49
N ILE A 216 -3.16 15.40 24.19
CA ILE A 216 -2.50 16.19 23.16
C ILE A 216 -2.77 17.68 23.37
N SER A 217 -3.97 18.11 23.76
CA SER A 217 -4.23 19.53 24.10
C SER A 217 -3.55 19.93 25.40
N LYS A 218 -3.42 19.01 26.36
CA LYS A 218 -2.74 19.23 27.63
C LYS A 218 -1.23 19.19 27.46
N GLU A 219 -0.71 18.40 26.52
CA GLU A 219 0.68 18.36 26.05
C GLU A 219 1.00 19.54 25.13
N MET A 220 0.05 20.03 24.32
CA MET A 220 0.18 21.29 23.55
C MET A 220 0.17 22.51 24.48
N ASP A 221 -0.72 22.57 25.48
CA ASP A 221 -0.75 23.65 26.48
C ASP A 221 0.44 23.56 27.48
N THR A 222 0.99 22.36 27.74
CA THR A 222 2.25 22.23 28.50
C THR A 222 3.52 22.38 27.67
N SER A 223 3.48 22.18 26.35
CA SER A 223 4.63 22.45 25.46
C SER A 223 4.70 23.92 25.04
N GLU A 224 3.58 24.64 24.94
CA GLU A 224 3.59 26.12 24.84
C GLU A 224 3.93 26.82 26.17
N ARG A 225 3.82 26.12 27.30
CA ARG A 225 4.28 26.61 28.62
C ARG A 225 5.59 26.01 29.12
N ARG A 226 6.38 25.36 28.26
CA ARG A 226 7.83 25.45 28.45
C ARG A 226 8.20 26.85 28.01
N ALA A 227 8.23 27.77 28.97
CA ALA A 227 8.91 29.04 28.82
C ALA A 227 10.19 28.77 28.03
N ILE A 228 10.29 29.35 26.83
CA ILE A 228 11.50 29.39 26.02
C ILE A 228 12.55 30.05 26.93
N SER A 229 13.24 29.23 27.71
CA SER A 229 14.31 29.71 28.57
C SER A 229 15.41 30.07 27.61
N LYS A 230 15.67 31.38 27.48
CA LYS A 230 16.74 31.89 26.62
C LYS A 230 17.99 31.01 26.80
N PRO A 231 18.62 30.58 25.71
CA PRO A 231 19.77 29.70 25.77
C PRO A 231 20.82 30.32 26.69
N SER A 232 21.43 29.47 27.53
CA SER A 232 22.41 29.95 28.50
C SER A 232 23.54 30.67 27.79
N LYS A 233 23.95 31.83 28.32
CA LYS A 233 25.10 32.60 27.82
C LYS A 233 26.42 31.80 27.80
N ALA A 234 26.44 30.60 28.40
CA ALA A 234 27.57 29.67 28.33
C ALA A 234 27.96 29.25 26.90
N TRP A 235 27.04 29.28 25.93
CA TRP A 235 27.36 28.92 24.55
C TRP A 235 28.40 29.85 23.89
N TYR A 236 28.55 31.09 24.37
CA TYR A 236 29.58 32.02 23.89
C TYR A 236 31.03 31.55 24.13
N PHE A 237 31.24 30.57 25.02
CA PHE A 237 32.57 29.98 25.23
C PHE A 237 32.97 28.97 24.15
N VAL A 238 32.02 28.37 23.45
CA VAL A 238 32.28 27.30 22.48
C VAL A 238 33.14 27.80 21.29
N PRO A 239 32.83 28.93 20.64
CA PRO A 239 33.65 29.45 19.56
C PRO A 239 35.01 29.98 20.02
N ILE A 240 35.15 30.36 21.30
CA ILE A 240 36.42 30.83 21.87
C ILE A 240 37.42 29.67 21.99
N LEU A 241 36.95 28.48 22.39
CA LEU A 241 37.81 27.30 22.57
C LEU A 241 38.10 26.57 21.25
N LEU A 242 37.13 26.56 20.33
CA LEU A 242 37.17 25.71 19.13
C LEU A 242 37.19 26.50 17.82
N GLY A 243 37.33 27.83 17.89
CA GLY A 243 37.37 28.72 16.72
C GLY A 243 36.12 28.60 15.84
N ILE A 244 36.32 28.55 14.53
CA ILE A 244 35.23 28.46 13.54
C ILE A 244 34.39 27.19 13.68
N ILE A 245 34.98 26.06 14.09
CA ILE A 245 34.24 24.81 14.31
C ILE A 245 33.29 24.98 15.48
N GLY A 246 33.75 25.59 16.57
CA GLY A 246 32.90 25.95 17.71
C GLY A 246 31.78 26.92 17.34
N GLY A 247 32.06 27.88 16.46
CA GLY A 247 31.06 28.81 15.92
C GLY A 247 29.94 28.11 15.15
N ILE A 248 30.28 27.16 14.27
CA ILE A 248 29.31 26.40 13.49
C ILE A 248 28.46 25.48 14.40
N VAL A 249 29.10 24.76 15.32
CA VAL A 249 28.38 23.88 16.26
C VAL A 249 27.44 24.69 17.16
N GLY A 250 27.92 25.83 17.69
CA GLY A 250 27.11 26.73 18.49
C GLY A 250 25.93 27.33 17.72
N TYR A 251 26.14 27.70 16.46
CA TYR A 251 25.07 28.20 15.58
C TYR A 251 23.95 27.17 15.43
N PHE A 252 24.28 25.93 15.08
CA PHE A 252 23.27 24.89 14.88
C PHE A 252 22.57 24.47 16.17
N ALA A 253 23.24 24.55 17.32
CA ALA A 253 22.66 24.22 18.61
C ALA A 253 21.62 25.25 19.08
N VAL A 254 21.78 26.53 18.69
CA VAL A 254 21.00 27.65 19.25
C VAL A 254 20.07 28.31 18.22
N LYS A 255 20.24 28.05 16.92
CA LYS A 255 19.48 28.73 15.82
C LYS A 255 17.96 28.65 15.93
N ASP A 256 17.43 27.56 16.51
CA ASP A 256 16.00 27.32 16.61
C ASP A 256 15.42 27.95 17.91
N GLU A 257 16.28 28.35 18.85
CA GLU A 257 15.91 28.94 20.15
C GLU A 257 16.15 30.47 20.21
N ASP A 258 17.31 30.95 19.73
CA ASP A 258 17.69 32.37 19.72
C ASP A 258 18.57 32.66 18.49
N LYS A 259 17.92 33.15 17.43
CA LYS A 259 18.57 33.43 16.14
C LYS A 259 19.66 34.50 16.26
N GLU A 260 19.45 35.51 17.11
CA GLU A 260 20.41 36.60 17.31
C GLU A 260 21.69 36.07 17.97
N MET A 261 21.54 35.21 18.97
CA MET A 261 22.65 34.54 19.63
C MET A 261 23.37 33.56 18.69
N ALA A 262 22.65 32.81 17.85
CA ALA A 262 23.26 31.91 16.88
C ALA A 262 24.16 32.68 15.90
N GLU A 263 23.66 33.78 15.33
CA GLU A 263 24.44 34.64 14.43
C GLU A 263 25.68 35.22 15.12
N ALA A 264 25.55 35.62 16.40
CA ALA A 264 26.68 36.09 17.21
C ALA A 264 27.75 34.99 17.44
N LEU A 265 27.36 33.74 17.71
CA LEU A 265 28.29 32.63 17.90
C LEU A 265 29.11 32.31 16.64
N LEU A 266 28.45 32.35 15.48
CA LEU A 266 29.12 32.15 14.19
C LEU A 266 30.11 33.28 13.92
N GLY A 267 29.71 34.53 14.14
CA GLY A 267 30.56 35.71 13.99
C GLY A 267 31.80 35.66 14.90
N ILE A 268 31.63 35.31 16.18
CA ILE A 268 32.74 35.17 17.13
C ILE A 268 33.72 34.08 16.68
N GLY A 269 33.22 32.93 16.21
CA GLY A 269 34.08 31.84 15.72
C GLY A 269 34.95 32.25 14.53
N ILE A 270 34.38 32.99 13.58
CA ILE A 270 35.13 33.53 12.43
C ILE A 270 36.18 34.53 12.90
N PHE A 271 35.79 35.47 13.77
CA PHE A 271 36.70 36.50 14.30
C PHE A 271 37.89 35.90 15.06
N MET A 272 37.65 34.91 15.93
CA MET A 272 38.71 34.23 16.67
C MET A 272 39.68 33.48 15.74
N THR A 273 39.19 32.95 14.63
CA THR A 273 40.02 32.26 13.63
C THR A 273 40.96 33.25 12.93
N ILE A 274 40.47 34.44 12.58
CA ILE A 274 41.30 35.50 11.98
C ILE A 274 42.41 35.92 12.95
N ILE A 275 42.08 36.19 14.22
CA ILE A 275 43.07 36.54 15.25
C ILE A 275 44.15 35.46 15.38
N SER A 276 43.75 34.19 15.42
CA SER A 276 44.68 33.07 15.57
C SER A 276 45.67 33.01 14.40
N ILE A 277 45.20 33.23 13.17
CA ILE A 277 46.06 33.30 11.98
C ILE A 277 47.04 34.48 12.08
N PHE A 278 46.59 35.65 12.52
CA PHE A 278 47.46 36.82 12.72
C PHE A 278 48.55 36.58 13.77
N ILE A 279 48.23 35.93 14.88
CA ILE A 279 49.21 35.59 15.93
C ILE A 279 50.26 34.62 15.38
N ILE A 280 49.82 33.58 14.67
CA ILE A 280 50.71 32.61 14.00
C ILE A 280 51.62 33.36 13.03
N PHE A 281 51.05 34.16 12.13
CA PHE A 281 51.82 34.92 11.15
C PHE A 281 52.81 35.89 11.79
N SER A 282 52.42 36.60 12.85
CA SER A 282 53.31 37.50 13.59
C SER A 282 54.44 36.74 14.29
N TYR A 283 54.18 35.55 14.83
CA TYR A 283 55.19 34.74 15.51
C TYR A 283 56.20 34.14 14.53
N TYR A 284 55.72 33.64 13.39
CA TYR A 284 56.58 33.02 12.38
C TYR A 284 57.21 34.02 11.40
N GLY A 285 56.61 35.20 11.20
CA GLY A 285 57.11 36.25 10.32
C GLY A 285 58.16 37.17 10.96
N LEU A 286 58.36 37.09 12.28
CA LEU A 286 59.43 37.80 13.00
C LEU A 286 60.73 36.96 13.17
N ARG A 287 60.76 35.75 12.60
CA ARG A 287 61.93 34.87 12.56
C ARG A 287 62.51 34.81 11.16
#